data_AF-A0A526VF97-F1
#
_entry.id   AF-A0A526VF97-F1
#
_cell.length_a   1.000
_cell.length_b   1.000
_cell.length_c   1.000
_cell.angle_alpha   90.00
_cell.angle_beta   90.00
_cell.angle_gamma   90.00
#
_symmetry.space_group_name_H-M   'P 1'
#
loop_
_entity.id
_entity.type
_entity.pdbx_description
1 polymer ?
#
loop_
_entity_poly.entity_id
_entity_poly.type
_entity_poly.pdbx_seq_one_letter_code
_entity_poly.pdbx_strand_id
1 'polypeptide(L)'
;MNAFDVRPTLDAPDDDPYVWLEDVEGERALAWAAGQSAKTLKHFGGAQFERDRAALTAIFDNRDNLPLIARRSQYLYNYWRDDGNPRGLWRRTTLAAYMKADPQWELLLDLDALAASDGEDWIWDGASIEPERRERAVLRLSRGGSDAVVHREFDLISLSFVADGFNLPEAKGYVNWLDPDTLLLSSALGNGMATRSGYARTVRLWKRDADPLTTPAIFEAGFESFQVSGHSDRTGRSERLW
;
A
#
# COMPACT_ATOMS: atom_id res chain seq x y z
N MET A 1 4.23 23.56 -30.69
CA MET A 1 4.29 24.83 -29.95
C MET A 1 4.29 24.47 -28.49
N ASN A 2 5.47 24.51 -27.84
CA ASN A 2 5.57 24.28 -26.40
C ASN A 2 4.90 25.47 -25.72
N ALA A 3 3.77 25.24 -25.05
CA ALA A 3 3.24 26.22 -24.12
C ALA A 3 4.34 26.43 -23.06
N PHE A 4 4.84 27.65 -22.94
CA PHE A 4 5.67 28.02 -21.80
C PHE A 4 4.83 27.79 -20.55
N ASP A 5 5.26 26.84 -19.71
CA ASP A 5 4.65 26.62 -18.41
C ASP A 5 5.08 27.79 -17.52
N VAL A 6 4.15 28.70 -17.24
CA VAL A 6 4.40 29.96 -16.51
C VAL A 6 4.50 29.73 -14.99
N ARG A 7 4.50 28.48 -14.55
CA ARG A 7 4.49 28.14 -13.13
C ARG A 7 5.92 28.15 -12.58
N PRO A 8 6.13 28.70 -11.36
CA PRO A 8 7.42 28.66 -10.71
C PRO A 8 7.90 27.23 -10.50
N THR A 9 9.22 27.05 -10.52
CA THR A 9 9.89 25.79 -10.19
C THR A 9 11.06 26.06 -9.24
N LEU A 10 11.65 25.03 -8.65
CA LEU A 10 12.89 25.17 -7.87
C LEU A 10 14.02 25.86 -8.67
N ASP A 11 14.08 25.62 -9.98
CA ASP A 11 15.09 26.20 -10.89
C ASP A 11 14.70 27.59 -11.45
N ALA A 12 13.41 27.96 -11.36
CA ALA A 12 12.86 29.23 -11.82
C ALA A 12 11.75 29.70 -10.86
N PRO A 13 12.09 30.07 -9.62
CA PRO A 13 11.12 30.48 -8.63
C PRO A 13 10.50 31.83 -9.00
N ASP A 14 9.22 32.02 -8.70
CA ASP A 14 8.57 33.32 -8.78
C ASP A 14 8.83 34.12 -7.49
N ASP A 15 7.96 35.07 -7.16
CA ASP A 15 8.08 35.84 -5.93
C ASP A 15 7.69 35.04 -4.66
N ASP A 16 7.50 33.70 -4.74
CA ASP A 16 7.23 32.84 -3.59
C ASP A 16 8.48 32.65 -2.70
N PRO A 17 8.50 33.24 -1.48
CA PRO A 17 9.61 33.08 -0.55
C PRO A 17 9.74 31.65 0.02
N TYR A 18 8.79 30.75 -0.26
CA TYR A 18 8.69 29.40 0.30
C TYR A 18 8.93 28.28 -0.70
N VAL A 19 9.25 28.56 -1.96
CA VAL A 19 9.51 27.57 -3.02
C VAL A 19 10.49 26.44 -2.61
N TRP A 20 11.46 26.74 -1.75
CA TRP A 20 12.43 25.76 -1.23
C TRP A 20 11.79 24.68 -0.33
N LEU A 21 10.54 24.85 0.12
CA LEU A 21 9.76 23.81 0.80
C LEU A 21 9.20 22.76 -0.18
N GLU A 22 9.19 23.04 -1.49
CA GLU A 22 8.78 22.06 -2.50
C GLU A 22 9.81 20.93 -2.69
N ASP A 23 11.07 21.17 -2.29
CA ASP A 23 12.09 20.12 -2.18
C ASP A 23 11.85 19.30 -0.90
N VAL A 24 10.84 18.43 -0.92
CA VAL A 24 10.33 17.70 0.26
C VAL A 24 11.34 16.73 0.88
N GLU A 25 12.37 16.32 0.13
CA GLU A 25 13.47 15.49 0.62
C GLU A 25 14.73 16.32 0.97
N GLY A 26 14.71 17.63 0.67
CA GLY A 26 15.83 18.53 0.90
C GLY A 26 16.10 18.79 2.38
N GLU A 27 17.38 18.80 2.75
CA GLU A 27 17.83 19.00 4.14
C GLU A 27 17.22 20.25 4.79
N ARG A 28 17.13 21.35 4.02
CA ARG A 28 16.56 22.62 4.49
C ARG A 28 15.07 22.49 4.81
N ALA A 29 14.28 21.86 3.93
CA ALA A 29 12.85 21.64 4.11
C ALA A 29 12.58 20.73 5.32
N LEU A 30 13.32 19.62 5.42
CA LEU A 30 13.22 18.68 6.54
C LEU A 30 13.59 19.33 7.87
N ALA A 31 14.67 20.10 7.93
CA ALA A 31 15.08 20.83 9.15
C ALA A 31 14.02 21.85 9.58
N TRP A 32 13.41 22.56 8.64
CA TRP A 32 12.32 23.48 8.93
C TRP A 32 11.08 22.74 9.46
N ALA A 33 10.66 21.65 8.81
CA ALA A 33 9.51 20.86 9.22
C ALA A 33 9.69 20.27 10.63
N ALA A 34 10.88 19.75 10.94
CA ALA A 34 11.25 19.29 12.27
C ALA A 34 11.17 20.44 13.30
N GLY A 35 11.68 21.62 12.95
CA GLY A 35 11.60 22.82 13.78
C GLY A 35 10.16 23.28 14.07
N GLN A 36 9.27 23.22 13.08
CA GLN A 36 7.85 23.51 13.29
C GLN A 36 7.18 22.46 14.18
N SER A 37 7.45 21.18 13.93
CA SER A 37 6.93 20.07 14.74
C SER A 37 7.32 20.20 16.22
N ALA A 38 8.58 20.54 16.49
CA ALA A 38 9.07 20.77 17.85
C ALA A 38 8.36 21.96 18.54
N LYS A 39 8.10 23.06 17.82
CA LYS A 39 7.35 24.20 18.36
C LYS A 39 5.90 23.82 18.69
N THR A 40 5.26 23.06 17.82
CA THR A 40 3.89 22.55 18.02
C THR A 40 3.84 21.65 19.24
N LEU A 41 4.74 20.67 19.36
CA LEU A 41 4.81 19.79 20.53
C LEU A 41 5.09 20.55 21.83
N LYS A 42 5.92 21.59 21.79
CA LYS A 42 6.14 22.45 22.96
C LYS A 42 4.89 23.22 23.38
N HIS A 43 4.05 23.63 22.43
CA HIS A 43 2.83 24.41 22.71
C HIS A 43 1.65 23.52 23.15
N PHE A 44 1.44 22.39 22.47
CA PHE A 44 0.28 21.52 22.67
C PHE A 44 0.58 20.26 23.50
N GLY A 45 1.84 19.99 23.83
CA GLY A 45 2.23 18.88 24.69
C GLY A 45 1.90 19.10 26.17
N GLY A 46 2.44 18.24 27.03
CA GLY A 46 2.28 18.32 28.47
C GLY A 46 1.19 17.37 29.01
N ALA A 47 0.71 17.65 30.22
CA ALA A 47 -0.06 16.66 30.99
C ALA A 47 -1.41 16.27 30.35
N GLN A 48 -2.09 17.21 29.68
CA GLN A 48 -3.35 16.88 28.99
C GLN A 48 -3.08 16.02 27.75
N PHE A 49 -2.08 16.39 26.93
CA PHE A 49 -1.65 15.60 25.79
C PHE A 49 -1.30 14.16 26.17
N GLU A 50 -0.51 13.97 27.25
CA GLU A 50 -0.15 12.62 27.69
C GLU A 50 -1.36 11.82 28.21
N ARG A 51 -2.32 12.47 28.85
CA ARG A 51 -3.59 11.81 29.26
C ARG A 51 -4.40 11.38 28.04
N ASP A 52 -4.55 12.25 27.05
CA ASP A 52 -5.31 11.93 25.83
C ASP A 52 -4.62 10.85 25.02
N ARG A 53 -3.28 10.92 24.90
CA ARG A 53 -2.47 9.87 24.27
C ARG A 53 -2.69 8.54 24.96
N ALA A 54 -2.58 8.48 26.28
CA ALA A 54 -2.78 7.24 27.04
C ALA A 54 -4.22 6.70 26.89
N ALA A 55 -5.23 7.56 26.90
CA ALA A 55 -6.62 7.16 26.70
C ALA A 55 -6.85 6.59 25.29
N LEU A 56 -6.32 7.23 24.25
CA LEU A 56 -6.41 6.75 22.88
C LEU A 56 -5.63 5.44 22.68
N THR A 57 -4.42 5.33 23.23
CA THR A 57 -3.64 4.09 23.23
C THR A 57 -4.45 2.95 23.85
N ALA A 58 -5.07 3.15 25.02
CA ALA A 58 -5.90 2.13 25.65
C ALA A 58 -7.13 1.72 24.80
N ILE A 59 -7.67 2.62 23.99
CA ILE A 59 -8.77 2.31 23.06
C ILE A 59 -8.26 1.51 21.85
N PHE A 60 -7.16 1.94 21.23
CA PHE A 60 -6.62 1.29 20.03
C PHE A 60 -6.02 -0.08 20.33
N ASP A 61 -5.37 -0.25 21.48
CA ASP A 61 -4.75 -1.51 21.90
C ASP A 61 -5.73 -2.44 22.62
N ASN A 62 -7.01 -2.07 22.70
CA ASN A 62 -8.02 -2.88 23.37
C ASN A 62 -8.23 -4.21 22.61
N ARG A 63 -7.99 -5.33 23.31
CA ARG A 63 -8.17 -6.69 22.77
C ARG A 63 -9.62 -7.04 22.46
N ASP A 64 -10.57 -6.33 23.05
CA ASP A 64 -12.01 -6.47 22.78
C ASP A 64 -12.46 -5.74 21.50
N ASN A 65 -11.55 -5.06 20.80
CA ASN A 65 -11.85 -4.42 19.52
C ASN A 65 -12.38 -5.44 18.51
N LEU A 66 -13.45 -5.08 17.80
CA LEU A 66 -14.10 -5.97 16.84
C LEU A 66 -13.16 -6.27 15.67
N PRO A 67 -12.78 -7.54 15.40
CA PRO A 67 -11.99 -7.88 14.23
C PRO A 67 -12.84 -7.72 12.97
N LEU A 68 -12.59 -6.64 12.22
CA LEU A 68 -13.22 -6.43 10.91
C LEU A 68 -12.68 -7.44 9.91
N ILE A 69 -13.58 -8.07 9.15
CA ILE A 69 -13.26 -9.20 8.28
C ILE A 69 -13.58 -8.93 6.82
N ALA A 70 -12.72 -9.46 5.95
CA ALA A 70 -13.00 -9.64 4.52
C ALA A 70 -13.21 -11.14 4.24
N ARG A 71 -14.35 -11.50 3.66
CA ARG A 71 -14.62 -12.89 3.26
C ARG A 71 -14.00 -13.21 1.91
N ARG A 72 -13.30 -14.35 1.82
CA ARG A 72 -12.89 -14.99 0.57
C ARG A 72 -13.17 -16.48 0.67
N SER A 73 -14.20 -16.93 -0.06
CA SER A 73 -14.71 -18.31 0.03
C SER A 73 -15.05 -18.70 1.49
N GLN A 74 -14.44 -19.76 2.00
CA GLN A 74 -14.64 -20.30 3.35
C GLN A 74 -13.89 -19.54 4.45
N TYR A 75 -12.90 -18.72 4.08
CA TYR A 75 -12.06 -17.99 5.02
C TYR A 75 -12.50 -16.55 5.19
N LEU A 76 -12.33 -16.05 6.42
CA LEU A 76 -12.47 -14.67 6.84
C LEU A 76 -11.08 -14.15 7.18
N TYR A 77 -10.63 -13.11 6.49
CA TYR A 77 -9.33 -12.50 6.69
C TYR A 77 -9.46 -11.25 7.54
N ASN A 78 -8.51 -11.03 8.43
CA ASN A 78 -8.42 -9.88 9.30
C ASN A 78 -6.98 -9.38 9.34
N TYR A 79 -6.82 -8.06 9.44
CA TYR A 79 -5.57 -7.43 9.81
C TYR A 79 -5.72 -6.87 11.21
N TRP A 80 -4.83 -7.22 12.12
CA TRP A 80 -4.93 -6.93 13.54
C TRP A 80 -3.72 -6.15 14.03
N ARG A 81 -3.94 -5.18 14.92
CA ARG A 81 -2.88 -4.44 15.61
C ARG A 81 -3.26 -4.33 17.08
N ASP A 82 -2.26 -4.44 17.93
CA ASP A 82 -2.35 -4.24 19.37
C ASP A 82 -0.99 -3.82 19.94
N ASP A 83 -0.89 -3.77 21.27
CA ASP A 83 0.31 -3.39 22.00
C ASP A 83 1.51 -4.32 21.73
N GLY A 84 1.25 -5.60 21.45
CA GLY A 84 2.26 -6.59 21.12
C GLY A 84 2.66 -6.61 19.64
N ASN A 85 1.77 -6.16 18.75
CA ASN A 85 1.93 -6.21 17.30
C ASN A 85 1.59 -4.85 16.68
N PRO A 86 2.41 -3.81 16.92
CA PRO A 86 2.11 -2.44 16.51
C PRO A 86 2.10 -2.26 14.99
N ARG A 87 2.91 -3.03 14.24
CA ARG A 87 2.81 -3.06 12.78
C ARG A 87 1.62 -3.90 12.37
N GLY A 88 1.48 -5.10 12.93
CA GLY A 88 0.26 -5.89 12.89
C GLY A 88 0.40 -7.30 12.32
N LEU A 89 -0.68 -8.05 12.47
CA LEU A 89 -0.82 -9.45 12.09
C LEU A 89 -1.87 -9.60 10.99
N TRP A 90 -1.49 -10.21 9.87
CA TRP A 90 -2.44 -10.70 8.88
C TRP A 90 -2.80 -12.14 9.21
N ARG A 91 -4.10 -12.38 9.43
CA ARG A 91 -4.61 -13.66 9.92
C ARG A 91 -5.92 -14.05 9.25
N ARG A 92 -6.27 -15.33 9.29
CA ARG A 92 -7.56 -15.83 8.80
C ARG A 92 -8.24 -16.78 9.79
N THR A 93 -9.54 -16.94 9.61
CA THR A 93 -10.35 -17.93 10.33
C THR A 93 -11.49 -18.42 9.45
N THR A 94 -12.29 -19.38 9.92
CA THR A 94 -13.53 -19.79 9.25
C THR A 94 -14.74 -19.05 9.83
N LEU A 95 -15.83 -18.96 9.07
CA LEU A 95 -17.06 -18.34 9.59
C LEU A 95 -17.56 -19.03 10.88
N ALA A 96 -17.47 -20.35 10.96
CA ALA A 96 -17.90 -21.11 12.14
C ALA A 96 -17.06 -20.80 13.38
N ALA A 97 -15.75 -20.57 13.22
CA ALA A 97 -14.88 -20.15 14.31
C ALA A 97 -15.11 -18.68 14.69
N TYR A 98 -15.31 -17.80 13.71
CA TYR A 98 -15.59 -16.37 13.91
C TYR A 98 -16.88 -16.10 14.70
N MET A 99 -17.89 -16.97 14.60
CA MET A 99 -19.14 -16.83 15.36
C MET A 99 -19.03 -17.24 16.84
N LYS A 100 -17.85 -17.71 17.30
CA LYS A 100 -17.62 -18.03 18.71
C LYS A 100 -17.15 -16.79 19.47
N ALA A 101 -17.26 -16.83 20.81
CA ALA A 101 -16.82 -15.73 21.66
C ALA A 101 -15.31 -15.45 21.55
N ASP A 102 -14.51 -16.49 21.31
CA ASP A 102 -13.07 -16.39 21.09
C ASP A 102 -12.67 -17.13 19.79
N PRO A 103 -12.72 -16.43 18.63
CA PRO A 103 -12.35 -17.01 17.35
C PRO A 103 -10.89 -17.42 17.31
N GLN A 104 -10.64 -18.67 16.94
CA GLN A 104 -9.27 -19.13 16.69
C GLN A 104 -8.80 -18.60 15.34
N TRP A 105 -7.65 -17.94 15.34
CA TRP A 105 -7.04 -17.34 14.15
C TRP A 105 -5.79 -18.10 13.73
N GLU A 106 -5.70 -18.41 12.44
CA GLU A 106 -4.48 -18.85 11.78
C GLU A 106 -3.67 -17.61 11.37
N LEU A 107 -2.46 -17.46 11.92
CA LEU A 107 -1.54 -16.41 11.55
C LEU A 107 -0.99 -16.71 10.15
N LEU A 108 -1.05 -15.72 9.25
CA LEU A 108 -0.51 -15.81 7.89
C LEU A 108 0.80 -15.03 7.76
N LEU A 109 0.82 -13.81 8.28
CA LEU A 109 2.01 -12.96 8.28
C LEU A 109 2.06 -12.12 9.57
N ASP A 110 3.21 -12.11 10.20
CA ASP A 110 3.59 -11.16 11.25
C ASP A 110 4.40 -10.03 10.60
N LEU A 111 3.83 -8.82 10.54
CA LEU A 111 4.50 -7.68 9.91
C LEU A 111 5.60 -7.09 10.79
N ASP A 112 5.49 -7.23 12.11
CA ASP A 112 6.52 -6.81 13.07
C ASP A 112 7.80 -7.64 12.87
N ALA A 113 7.64 -8.96 12.77
CA ALA A 113 8.74 -9.87 12.46
C ALA A 113 9.34 -9.62 11.07
N LEU A 114 8.50 -9.38 10.05
CA LEU A 114 8.98 -9.09 8.69
C LEU A 114 9.77 -7.77 8.61
N ALA A 115 9.27 -6.71 9.23
CA ALA A 115 9.97 -5.43 9.27
C ALA A 115 11.33 -5.54 9.96
N ALA A 116 11.40 -6.30 11.06
CA ALA A 116 12.65 -6.56 11.76
C ALA A 116 13.63 -7.39 10.91
N SER A 117 13.16 -8.41 10.19
CA SER A 117 14.02 -9.25 9.35
C SER A 117 14.56 -8.53 8.13
N ASP A 118 13.72 -7.71 7.50
CA ASP A 118 14.09 -6.98 6.29
C ASP A 118 14.88 -5.69 6.62
N GLY A 119 14.78 -5.18 7.86
CA GLY A 119 15.37 -3.90 8.26
C GLY A 119 14.62 -2.71 7.64
N GLU A 120 13.34 -2.87 7.38
CA GLU A 120 12.51 -1.96 6.59
C GLU A 120 11.32 -1.47 7.42
N ASP A 121 10.92 -0.21 7.23
CA ASP A 121 9.77 0.37 7.93
C ASP A 121 8.45 0.01 7.23
N TRP A 122 8.15 -1.30 7.18
CA TRP A 122 6.97 -1.81 6.50
C TRP A 122 5.67 -1.37 7.17
N ILE A 123 4.75 -0.86 6.34
CA ILE A 123 3.37 -0.56 6.67
C ILE A 123 2.45 -1.37 5.75
N TRP A 124 1.40 -1.96 6.31
CA TRP A 124 0.43 -2.77 5.58
C TRP A 124 -0.51 -1.92 4.72
N ASP A 125 -0.57 -2.22 3.42
CA ASP A 125 -1.52 -1.60 2.46
C ASP A 125 -2.56 -2.62 1.92
N GLY A 126 -2.39 -3.90 2.24
CA GLY A 126 -3.41 -4.92 1.99
C GLY A 126 -2.90 -6.15 1.26
N ALA A 127 -3.84 -7.05 0.99
CA ALA A 127 -3.62 -8.28 0.26
C ALA A 127 -4.65 -8.45 -0.84
N SER A 128 -4.18 -8.76 -2.05
CA SER A 128 -5.01 -9.17 -3.18
C SER A 128 -4.93 -10.69 -3.31
N ILE A 129 -5.97 -11.41 -2.88
CA ILE A 129 -6.01 -12.87 -2.94
C ILE A 129 -6.44 -13.33 -4.35
N GLU A 130 -5.71 -14.29 -4.90
CA GLU A 130 -6.00 -14.92 -6.18
C GLU A 130 -7.42 -15.51 -6.18
N PRO A 131 -8.28 -15.19 -7.16
CA PRO A 131 -9.72 -15.39 -7.06
C PRO A 131 -10.20 -16.84 -7.29
N GLU A 132 -9.48 -17.65 -8.05
CA GLU A 132 -9.88 -19.00 -8.43
C GLU A 132 -9.49 -20.03 -7.38
N ARG A 133 -8.19 -20.27 -7.21
CA ARG A 133 -7.60 -21.28 -6.32
C ARG A 133 -7.48 -20.75 -4.89
N ARG A 134 -7.23 -19.45 -4.71
CA ARG A 134 -7.03 -18.78 -3.41
C ARG A 134 -5.86 -19.33 -2.61
N GLU A 135 -4.84 -19.80 -3.33
CA GLU A 135 -3.59 -20.33 -2.79
C GLU A 135 -2.46 -19.29 -2.79
N ARG A 136 -2.68 -18.16 -3.47
CA ARG A 136 -1.73 -17.06 -3.61
C ARG A 136 -2.38 -15.73 -3.23
N ALA A 137 -1.57 -14.80 -2.77
CA ALA A 137 -1.93 -13.41 -2.62
C ALA A 137 -0.77 -12.52 -3.07
N VAL A 138 -1.08 -11.34 -3.61
CA VAL A 138 -0.07 -10.27 -3.72
C VAL A 138 -0.28 -9.34 -2.53
N LEU A 139 0.74 -9.25 -1.68
CA LEU A 139 0.78 -8.32 -0.56
C LEU A 139 1.29 -6.96 -1.03
N ARG A 140 0.73 -5.90 -0.46
CA ARG A 140 1.14 -4.52 -0.69
C ARG A 140 1.68 -3.96 0.63
N LEU A 141 2.94 -3.55 0.59
CA LEU A 141 3.65 -2.97 1.73
C LEU A 141 4.22 -1.62 1.31
N SER A 142 3.98 -0.56 2.07
CA SER A 142 4.64 0.73 1.86
C SER A 142 5.76 0.94 2.86
N ARG A 143 6.77 1.72 2.49
CA ARG A 143 7.81 2.19 3.41
C ARG A 143 7.37 3.50 4.03
N GLY A 144 7.36 3.58 5.36
CA GLY A 144 7.02 4.82 6.08
C GLY A 144 5.62 5.36 5.81
N GLY A 145 4.70 4.54 5.26
CA GLY A 145 3.33 4.95 4.97
C GLY A 145 3.15 5.78 3.69
N SER A 146 4.10 5.72 2.76
CA SER A 146 3.98 6.31 1.42
C SER A 146 2.80 5.72 0.63
N ASP A 147 2.36 6.44 -0.41
CA ASP A 147 1.41 5.93 -1.41
C ASP A 147 2.06 5.00 -2.45
N ALA A 148 3.40 4.96 -2.48
CA ALA A 148 4.15 3.95 -3.19
C ALA A 148 4.19 2.64 -2.40
N VAL A 149 4.02 1.52 -3.10
CA VAL A 149 3.99 0.19 -2.48
C VAL A 149 4.94 -0.76 -3.19
N VAL A 150 5.51 -1.67 -2.42
CA VAL A 150 6.16 -2.89 -2.92
C VAL A 150 5.09 -3.98 -3.01
N HIS A 151 5.03 -4.65 -4.16
CA HIS A 151 4.20 -5.82 -4.35
C HIS A 151 5.03 -7.08 -4.11
N ARG A 152 4.54 -8.01 -3.29
CA ARG A 152 5.20 -9.30 -3.05
C ARG A 152 4.20 -10.44 -3.12
N GLU A 153 4.44 -11.43 -3.97
CA GLU A 153 3.59 -12.63 -4.02
C GLU A 153 3.86 -13.52 -2.79
N PHE A 154 2.78 -14.04 -2.22
CA PHE A 154 2.77 -14.82 -0.99
C PHE A 154 1.96 -16.10 -1.19
N ASP A 155 2.54 -17.22 -0.77
CA ASP A 155 1.94 -18.55 -0.77
C ASP A 155 1.11 -18.76 0.51
N LEU A 156 -0.21 -18.94 0.37
CA LEU A 156 -1.15 -19.13 1.49
C LEU A 156 -1.17 -20.56 2.05
N ILE A 157 -0.42 -21.47 1.45
CA ILE A 157 -0.27 -22.88 1.86
C ILE A 157 1.05 -23.05 2.63
N SER A 158 2.17 -22.58 2.08
CA SER A 158 3.47 -22.63 2.75
C SER A 158 3.72 -21.45 3.70
N LEU A 159 2.87 -20.41 3.65
CA LEU A 159 2.99 -19.18 4.43
C LEU A 159 4.33 -18.48 4.22
N SER A 160 4.73 -18.35 2.96
CA SER A 160 6.02 -17.75 2.58
C SER A 160 5.92 -16.89 1.34
N PHE A 161 6.82 -15.91 1.21
CA PHE A 161 6.98 -15.16 -0.04
C PHE A 161 7.47 -16.06 -1.18
N VAL A 162 6.97 -15.82 -2.38
CA VAL A 162 7.36 -16.52 -3.61
C VAL A 162 8.45 -15.70 -4.30
N ALA A 163 9.70 -16.16 -4.29
CA ALA A 163 10.84 -15.36 -4.74
C ALA A 163 10.79 -15.00 -6.24
N ASP A 164 10.34 -15.93 -7.07
CA ASP A 164 10.16 -15.82 -8.52
C ASP A 164 8.70 -15.50 -8.90
N GLY A 165 7.89 -15.07 -7.93
CA GLY A 165 6.50 -14.71 -8.13
C GLY A 165 6.30 -13.27 -8.64
N PHE A 166 5.05 -12.80 -8.52
CA PHE A 166 4.66 -11.42 -8.80
C PHE A 166 5.23 -10.44 -7.77
N ASN A 167 6.51 -10.10 -7.92
CA ASN A 167 7.24 -9.15 -7.08
C ASN A 167 7.57 -7.87 -7.86
N LEU A 168 7.10 -6.71 -7.38
CA LEU A 168 7.34 -5.41 -8.00
C LEU A 168 8.00 -4.46 -6.99
N PRO A 169 9.11 -3.80 -7.36
CA PRO A 169 9.71 -2.74 -6.55
C PRO A 169 8.75 -1.60 -6.25
N GLU A 170 9.15 -0.75 -5.31
CA GLU A 170 8.36 0.37 -4.82
C GLU A 170 7.99 1.35 -5.93
N ALA A 171 6.69 1.52 -6.14
CA ALA A 171 6.13 2.54 -7.00
C ALA A 171 4.65 2.77 -6.65
N LYS A 172 4.09 3.92 -7.06
CA LYS A 172 2.64 4.13 -6.99
C LYS A 172 1.96 3.21 -7.98
N GLY A 173 1.02 2.40 -7.50
CA GLY A 173 0.34 1.45 -8.38
C GLY A 173 -0.50 0.43 -7.64
N TYR A 174 -1.10 -0.45 -8.42
CA TYR A 174 -1.86 -1.60 -7.95
C TYR A 174 -1.84 -2.72 -8.96
N VAL A 175 -2.13 -3.91 -8.45
CA VAL A 175 -2.35 -5.11 -9.24
C VAL A 175 -3.76 -5.65 -9.00
N ASN A 176 -4.32 -6.24 -10.04
CA ASN A 176 -5.58 -6.98 -9.97
C ASN A 176 -5.42 -8.35 -10.64
N TRP A 177 -5.89 -9.42 -9.99
CA TRP A 177 -5.81 -10.75 -10.58
C TRP A 177 -6.75 -10.87 -11.77
N LEU A 178 -6.24 -11.32 -12.91
CA LEU A 178 -7.03 -11.72 -14.08
C LEU A 178 -7.28 -13.24 -14.08
N ASP A 179 -6.26 -14.01 -13.72
CA ASP A 179 -6.28 -15.46 -13.57
C ASP A 179 -5.09 -15.90 -12.70
N PRO A 180 -4.93 -17.19 -12.33
CA PRO A 180 -3.84 -17.64 -11.46
C PRO A 180 -2.42 -17.29 -11.94
N ASP A 181 -2.24 -16.95 -13.21
CA ASP A 181 -0.95 -16.74 -13.86
C ASP A 181 -0.82 -15.36 -14.52
N THR A 182 -1.81 -14.46 -14.35
CA THR A 182 -1.85 -13.13 -14.96
C THR A 182 -2.44 -12.06 -14.03
N LEU A 183 -1.74 -10.94 -13.92
CA LEU A 183 -2.21 -9.71 -13.25
C LEU A 183 -2.47 -8.59 -14.27
N LEU A 184 -3.51 -7.80 -14.03
CA LEU A 184 -3.57 -6.42 -14.51
C LEU A 184 -2.64 -5.59 -13.64
N LEU A 185 -1.64 -4.95 -14.25
CA LEU A 185 -0.70 -4.07 -13.57
C LEU A 185 -0.94 -2.62 -13.99
N SER A 186 -1.11 -1.74 -13.02
CA SER A 186 -1.01 -0.29 -13.20
C SER A 186 0.06 0.23 -12.26
N SER A 187 1.23 0.62 -12.78
CA SER A 187 2.35 1.10 -11.96
C SER A 187 3.06 2.28 -12.61
N ALA A 188 3.52 3.20 -11.76
CA ALA A 188 4.41 4.31 -12.11
C ALA A 188 5.89 3.88 -12.22
N LEU A 189 6.20 2.60 -11.99
CA LEU A 189 7.58 2.09 -12.04
C LEU A 189 8.15 2.18 -13.46
N GLY A 190 9.30 2.85 -13.60
CA GLY A 190 10.05 2.94 -14.85
C GLY A 190 9.86 4.26 -15.62
N ASN A 191 10.78 4.53 -16.54
CA ASN A 191 10.79 5.79 -17.28
C ASN A 191 9.53 5.94 -18.16
N GLY A 192 8.86 7.10 -18.06
CA GLY A 192 7.65 7.40 -18.81
C GLY A 192 6.39 6.66 -18.36
N MET A 193 6.44 5.89 -17.26
CA MET A 193 5.30 5.12 -16.73
C MET A 193 4.43 5.92 -15.77
N ALA A 194 4.91 7.08 -15.31
CA ALA A 194 4.17 7.99 -14.47
C ALA A 194 3.45 9.09 -15.30
N THR A 195 2.27 9.50 -14.84
CA THR A 195 1.67 10.78 -15.23
C THR A 195 2.40 11.94 -14.58
N ARG A 196 2.05 13.18 -14.94
CA ARG A 196 2.55 14.39 -14.27
C ARG A 196 2.24 14.40 -12.76
N SER A 197 1.19 13.70 -12.33
CA SER A 197 0.81 13.53 -10.92
C SER A 197 1.55 12.39 -10.21
N GLY A 198 2.47 11.69 -10.89
CA GLY A 198 3.26 10.60 -10.32
C GLY A 198 2.57 9.24 -10.29
N TYR A 199 1.36 9.11 -10.84
CA TYR A 199 0.59 7.85 -10.84
C TYR A 199 0.78 7.06 -12.13
N ALA A 200 0.39 5.79 -12.10
CA ALA A 200 0.43 4.90 -13.26
C ALA A 200 -0.26 5.51 -14.49
N ARG A 201 0.45 5.49 -15.62
CA ARG A 201 -0.01 5.95 -16.93
C ARG A 201 -0.52 4.80 -17.82
N THR A 202 -0.16 3.56 -17.50
CA THR A 202 -0.44 2.37 -18.33
C THR A 202 -1.13 1.26 -17.55
N VAL A 203 -1.93 0.45 -18.25
CA VAL A 203 -2.36 -0.88 -17.80
C VAL A 203 -1.65 -1.93 -18.65
N ARG A 204 -1.08 -2.95 -18.02
CA ARG A 204 -0.37 -4.07 -18.66
C ARG A 204 -0.89 -5.41 -18.17
N LEU A 205 -0.76 -6.44 -19.00
CA LEU A 205 -0.96 -7.84 -18.60
C LEU A 205 0.36 -8.40 -18.10
N TRP A 206 0.56 -8.46 -16.79
CA TRP A 206 1.75 -9.08 -16.21
C TRP A 206 1.53 -10.58 -16.02
N LYS A 207 2.15 -11.37 -16.88
CA LYS A 207 2.14 -12.83 -16.82
C LYS A 207 3.29 -13.34 -15.94
N ARG A 208 3.14 -14.53 -15.35
CA ARG A 208 4.26 -15.23 -14.69
C ARG A 208 5.47 -15.31 -15.61
N ASP A 209 6.66 -15.22 -15.01
CA ASP A 209 7.96 -15.27 -15.68
C ASP A 209 8.23 -14.15 -16.71
N ALA A 210 7.33 -13.17 -16.85
CA ALA A 210 7.51 -12.03 -17.72
C ALA A 210 7.98 -10.79 -16.94
N ASP A 211 8.81 -9.97 -17.57
CA ASP A 211 9.12 -8.64 -17.08
C ASP A 211 7.91 -7.71 -17.34
N PRO A 212 7.24 -7.19 -16.28
CA PRO A 212 6.09 -6.32 -16.44
C PRO A 212 6.42 -5.01 -17.17
N LEU A 213 7.67 -4.55 -17.11
CA LEU A 213 8.08 -3.25 -17.69
C LEU A 213 8.28 -3.32 -19.20
N THR A 214 8.50 -4.52 -19.76
CA THR A 214 8.66 -4.72 -21.21
C THR A 214 7.38 -5.20 -21.89
N THR A 215 6.41 -5.68 -21.13
CA THR A 215 5.14 -6.20 -21.65
C THR A 215 4.27 -5.08 -22.23
N PRO A 216 3.82 -5.11 -23.50
CA PRO A 216 3.03 -4.03 -24.09
C PRO A 216 1.82 -3.58 -23.26
N ALA A 217 1.57 -2.28 -23.23
CA ALA A 217 0.38 -1.71 -22.59
C ALA A 217 -0.89 -2.11 -23.35
N ILE A 218 -1.92 -2.52 -22.62
CA ILE A 218 -3.26 -2.74 -23.16
C ILE A 218 -4.08 -1.44 -23.13
N PHE A 219 -3.68 -0.49 -22.29
CA PHE A 219 -4.23 0.86 -22.25
C PHE A 219 -3.15 1.84 -21.78
N GLU A 220 -3.16 3.04 -22.34
CA GLU A 220 -2.25 4.14 -21.99
C GLU A 220 -2.99 5.47 -22.01
N ALA A 221 -2.82 6.28 -20.96
CA ALA A 221 -3.27 7.67 -20.96
C ALA A 221 -2.13 8.63 -21.28
N GLY A 222 -2.48 9.88 -21.60
CA GLY A 222 -1.49 10.94 -21.79
C GLY A 222 -0.83 11.36 -20.48
N PHE A 223 0.36 11.95 -20.57
CA PHE A 223 1.12 12.47 -19.41
C PHE A 223 0.32 13.44 -18.53
N GLU A 224 -0.59 14.22 -19.13
CA GLU A 224 -1.46 15.18 -18.43
C GLU A 224 -2.68 14.56 -17.72
N SER A 225 -2.89 13.25 -17.85
CA SER A 225 -3.96 12.56 -17.11
C SER A 225 -3.59 12.42 -15.63
N PHE A 226 -4.59 12.23 -14.77
CA PHE A 226 -4.32 12.01 -13.35
C PHE A 226 -3.72 10.61 -13.10
N GLN A 227 -4.48 9.57 -13.45
CA GLN A 227 -4.11 8.16 -13.23
C GLN A 227 -4.89 7.25 -14.20
N VAL A 228 -4.36 6.05 -14.45
CA VAL A 228 -5.06 4.93 -15.10
C VAL A 228 -5.08 3.70 -14.20
N SER A 229 -6.21 2.99 -14.17
CA SER A 229 -6.39 1.68 -13.54
C SER A 229 -6.84 0.61 -14.53
N GLY A 230 -6.63 -0.66 -14.17
CA GLY A 230 -7.44 -1.77 -14.68
C GLY A 230 -7.97 -2.65 -13.55
N HIS A 231 -9.23 -3.06 -13.64
CA HIS A 231 -9.88 -3.95 -12.67
C HIS A 231 -10.66 -5.07 -13.37
N SER A 232 -10.65 -6.27 -12.77
CA SER A 232 -11.55 -7.35 -13.12
C SER A 232 -12.74 -7.40 -12.16
N ASP A 233 -13.94 -7.11 -12.68
CA ASP A 233 -15.20 -7.31 -12.00
C ASP A 233 -15.77 -8.70 -12.30
N ARG A 234 -15.83 -9.53 -11.26
CA ARG A 234 -16.39 -10.89 -11.30
C ARG A 234 -17.73 -11.01 -10.57
N THR A 235 -18.35 -9.88 -10.19
CA THR A 235 -19.65 -9.88 -9.51
C THR A 235 -20.83 -10.07 -10.47
N GLY A 236 -20.61 -9.80 -11.76
CA GLY A 236 -21.60 -9.98 -12.82
C GLY A 236 -21.74 -11.44 -13.30
N ARG A 237 -22.69 -11.66 -14.23
CA ARG A 237 -22.88 -12.97 -14.90
C ARG A 237 -21.69 -13.37 -15.79
N SER A 238 -20.95 -12.38 -16.28
CA SER A 238 -19.74 -12.53 -17.06
C SER A 238 -18.69 -11.57 -16.48
N GLU A 239 -17.43 -11.98 -16.52
CA GLU A 239 -16.32 -11.13 -16.14
C GLU A 239 -16.27 -9.87 -17.01
N ARG A 240 -15.94 -8.74 -16.39
CA ARG A 240 -15.77 -7.44 -17.07
C ARG A 240 -14.43 -6.84 -16.67
N LEU A 241 -13.70 -6.36 -17.66
CA LEU A 241 -12.52 -5.54 -17.46
C LEU A 241 -12.91 -4.07 -17.67
N TRP A 242 -12.54 -3.21 -16.72
CA TRP A 242 -12.76 -1.76 -16.81
C TRP A 242 -11.59 -0.98 -16.21
#